data_AF-A0A6N8DLC6-F1
#
_entry.id   AF-A0A6N8DLC6-F1
#
_cell.length_a   1.000
_cell.length_b   1.000
_cell.length_c   1.000
_cell.angle_alpha   90.00
_cell.angle_beta   90.00
_cell.angle_gamma   90.00
#
_symmetry.space_group_name_H-M   'P 1'
#
loop_
_entity.id
_entity.type
_entity.pdbx_description
1 polymer ?
#
loop_
_entity_poly.entity_id
_entity_poly.type
_entity_poly.pdbx_seq_one_letter_code
_entity_poly.pdbx_strand_id
1 'polypeptide(L)'
;MRIDPKIDCAKAPVAALGGREFFIPALSLRQARVVVPGLLKLLPRLNAIQARIGAGDPLAAAQMEQDDFDLMIDVVHAGLSRAHPDFTREDLLDLEAGFSDLAGALAIIAKQTGLFTPGETATPGE
;
A
#
# COMPACT_ATOMS: atom_id res chain seq x y z
N MET A 1 -10.07 -17.05 8.24
CA MET A 1 -10.21 -15.62 7.90
C MET A 1 -11.69 -15.31 7.73
N ARG A 2 -12.30 -14.53 8.62
CA ARG A 2 -13.71 -14.12 8.50
C ARG A 2 -13.76 -12.75 7.86
N ILE A 3 -14.34 -12.66 6.66
CA ILE A 3 -14.54 -11.39 5.94
C ILE A 3 -15.70 -10.64 6.59
N ASP A 4 -15.56 -9.33 6.83
CA ASP A 4 -16.66 -8.50 7.35
C ASP A 4 -17.84 -8.51 6.36
N PRO A 5 -19.03 -9.01 6.76
CA PRO A 5 -20.18 -9.15 5.87
C PRO A 5 -20.77 -7.80 5.40
N LYS A 6 -20.35 -6.67 5.98
CA LYS A 6 -20.75 -5.33 5.54
C LYS A 6 -19.89 -4.78 4.39
N ILE A 7 -18.90 -5.55 3.95
CA ILE A 7 -17.98 -5.14 2.89
C ILE A 7 -18.32 -5.88 1.61
N ASP A 8 -18.61 -5.12 0.56
CA ASP A 8 -18.74 -5.65 -0.79
C ASP A 8 -17.34 -5.98 -1.34
N CYS A 9 -16.78 -7.12 -0.90
CA CYS A 9 -15.48 -7.59 -1.37
C CYS A 9 -15.47 -7.91 -2.86
N ALA A 10 -16.63 -8.13 -3.50
CA ALA A 10 -16.71 -8.40 -4.93
C ALA A 10 -16.28 -7.19 -5.80
N LYS A 11 -16.26 -5.99 -5.22
CA LYS A 11 -15.77 -4.76 -5.87
C LYS A 11 -14.49 -4.22 -5.26
N ALA A 12 -13.96 -4.88 -4.24
CA ALA A 12 -12.73 -4.45 -3.59
C ALA A 12 -11.52 -4.83 -4.46
N PRO A 13 -10.58 -3.91 -4.69
CA PRO A 13 -9.26 -4.25 -5.21
C PRO A 13 -8.59 -5.36 -4.40
N VAL A 14 -7.78 -6.18 -5.08
CA VAL A 14 -7.07 -7.31 -4.47
C VAL A 14 -5.58 -7.03 -4.50
N ALA A 15 -4.92 -7.14 -3.34
CA ALA A 15 -3.47 -7.15 -3.23
C ALA A 15 -2.96 -8.59 -3.10
N ALA A 16 -1.86 -8.89 -3.78
CA ALA A 16 -1.10 -10.12 -3.57
C ALA A 16 0.01 -9.86 -2.55
N LEU A 17 0.04 -10.63 -1.46
CA LEU A 17 1.06 -10.58 -0.42
C LEU A 17 1.51 -12.00 -0.09
N GLY A 18 2.79 -12.31 -0.31
CA GLY A 18 3.36 -13.62 0.00
C GLY A 18 2.58 -14.77 -0.64
N GLY A 19 2.22 -14.64 -1.91
CA GLY A 19 1.45 -15.64 -2.66
C GLY A 19 -0.03 -15.77 -2.26
N ARG A 20 -0.53 -14.91 -1.38
CA ARG A 20 -1.94 -14.90 -0.92
C ARG A 20 -2.65 -13.63 -1.39
N GLU A 21 -3.94 -13.76 -1.68
CA GLU A 21 -4.79 -12.65 -2.12
C GLU A 21 -5.56 -12.04 -0.95
N PHE A 22 -5.55 -10.71 -0.87
CA PHE A 22 -6.23 -9.95 0.16
C PHE A 22 -7.11 -8.85 -0.44
N PHE A 23 -8.39 -8.84 -0.09
CA PHE A 23 -9.30 -7.75 -0.42
C PHE A 23 -8.93 -6.47 0.35
N ILE A 24 -8.86 -5.36 -0.37
CA ILE A 24 -8.65 -4.01 0.16
C ILE A 24 -9.88 -3.16 -0.16
N PRO A 25 -10.90 -3.13 0.70
CA PRO A 25 -12.09 -2.33 0.48
C PRO A 25 -11.81 -0.84 0.75
N ALA A 26 -12.73 0.01 0.31
CA ALA A 26 -12.65 1.45 0.55
C ALA A 26 -12.38 1.78 2.03
N LEU A 27 -11.37 2.62 2.24
CA LEU A 27 -10.89 2.99 3.57
C LEU A 27 -11.98 3.71 4.37
N SER A 28 -12.19 3.25 5.60
CA SER A 28 -12.94 4.04 6.59
C SER A 28 -12.12 5.23 7.07
N LEU A 29 -12.77 6.26 7.64
CA LEU A 29 -12.06 7.40 8.26
C LEU A 29 -11.05 6.95 9.35
N ARG A 30 -11.34 5.84 10.04
CA ARG A 30 -10.44 5.24 11.05
C ARG A 30 -9.15 4.67 10.43
N GLN A 31 -9.22 4.16 9.21
CA GLN A 31 -8.04 3.67 8.49
C GLN A 31 -7.34 4.86 7.81
N ALA A 32 -8.11 5.79 7.22
CA ALA A 32 -7.58 6.98 6.56
C ALA A 32 -6.69 7.84 7.47
N ARG A 33 -7.04 8.00 8.76
CA ARG A 33 -6.19 8.71 9.74
C ARG A 33 -4.79 8.11 9.94
N VAL A 34 -4.58 6.84 9.58
CA VAL A 34 -3.27 6.15 9.63
C VAL A 34 -2.64 6.15 8.24
N VAL A 35 -3.41 5.71 7.25
CA VAL A 35 -2.96 5.53 5.86
C VAL A 35 -2.51 6.85 5.24
N VAL A 36 -3.31 7.92 5.34
CA VAL A 36 -3.04 9.19 4.65
C VAL A 36 -1.73 9.83 5.14
N PRO A 37 -1.49 10.02 6.45
CA PRO A 37 -0.20 10.54 6.93
C PRO A 37 0.98 9.62 6.61
N GLY A 38 0.78 8.29 6.67
CA GLY A 38 1.82 7.32 6.33
C GLY A 38 2.25 7.43 4.87
N LEU A 39 1.29 7.46 3.94
CA LEU A 39 1.56 7.64 2.52
C LEU A 39 2.26 8.97 2.22
N LEU A 40 1.84 10.08 2.84
CA LEU A 40 2.47 11.39 2.63
C LEU A 40 3.96 11.41 3.06
N LYS A 41 4.34 10.58 4.04
CA LYS A 41 5.74 10.42 4.45
C LYS A 41 6.52 9.47 3.54
N LEU A 42 5.91 8.35 3.14
CA LEU A 42 6.56 7.30 2.36
C LEU A 42 6.79 7.70 0.90
N LEU A 43 5.80 8.34 0.27
CA LEU A 43 5.80 8.50 -1.18
C LEU A 43 6.96 9.33 -1.75
N PRO A 44 7.38 10.45 -1.14
CA PRO A 44 8.58 11.15 -1.59
C PRO A 44 9.83 10.25 -1.62
N ARG A 45 9.96 9.38 -0.61
CA ARG A 45 11.10 8.45 -0.47
C ARG A 45 11.01 7.30 -1.47
N LEU A 46 9.84 6.68 -1.60
CA LEU A 46 9.61 5.60 -2.58
C LEU A 46 9.82 6.09 -4.02
N ASN A 47 9.37 7.30 -4.36
CA ASN A 47 9.61 7.90 -5.67
C ASN A 47 11.10 8.15 -5.92
N ALA A 48 11.84 8.62 -4.92
CA ALA A 48 13.28 8.84 -5.03
C ALA A 48 14.04 7.51 -5.24
N ILE A 49 13.69 6.46 -4.49
CA ILE A 49 14.24 5.12 -4.65
C ILE A 49 13.93 4.59 -6.06
N GLN A 50 12.67 4.67 -6.50
CA GLN A 50 12.25 4.17 -7.82
C GLN A 50 12.96 4.90 -8.97
N ALA A 51 13.12 6.22 -8.90
CA ALA A 51 13.83 7.00 -9.90
C ALA A 51 15.29 6.54 -10.05
N ARG A 52 15.97 6.24 -8.94
CA ARG A 52 17.36 5.75 -8.95
C ARG A 52 17.47 4.32 -9.47
N ILE A 53 16.54 3.44 -9.10
CA ILE A 53 16.47 2.08 -9.67
C ILE A 53 16.30 2.17 -11.19
N GLY A 54 15.40 3.03 -11.67
CA GLY A 54 15.19 3.27 -13.11
C GLY A 54 16.41 3.84 -13.84
N ALA A 55 17.28 4.56 -13.12
CA ALA A 55 18.56 5.05 -13.62
C ALA A 55 19.69 3.99 -13.57
N GLY A 56 19.39 2.76 -13.14
CA GLY A 56 20.35 1.65 -13.09
C GLY A 56 21.22 1.63 -11.84
N ASP A 57 20.83 2.30 -10.76
CA ASP A 57 21.50 2.21 -9.45
C ASP A 57 20.96 1.03 -8.63
N PRO A 58 21.68 -0.11 -8.55
CA PRO A 58 21.20 -1.29 -7.84
C PRO A 58 21.19 -1.12 -6.31
N LEU A 59 21.86 -0.10 -5.78
CA LEU A 59 21.93 0.18 -4.34
C LEU A 59 20.84 1.16 -3.89
N ALA A 60 20.01 1.68 -4.79
CA ALA A 60 18.91 2.57 -4.46
C ALA A 60 17.96 1.97 -3.42
N ALA A 61 17.67 0.67 -3.51
CA ALA A 61 16.83 -0.03 -2.53
C ALA A 61 17.46 -0.10 -1.12
N ALA A 62 18.79 -0.02 -1.01
CA ALA A 62 19.50 0.00 0.27
C ALA A 62 19.36 1.33 1.02
N GLN A 63 18.79 2.35 0.39
CA GLN A 63 18.48 3.62 1.05
C GLN A 63 17.18 3.57 1.86
N MET A 64 16.41 2.48 1.75
CA MET A 64 15.22 2.31 2.55
C MET A 64 15.61 2.11 4.01
N GLU A 65 15.14 3.00 4.87
CA GLU A 65 15.35 2.88 6.30
C GLU A 65 14.39 1.85 6.90
N GLN A 66 14.79 1.24 8.01
CA GLN A 66 13.93 0.29 8.73
C GLN A 66 12.58 0.94 9.10
N ASP A 67 12.61 2.20 9.55
CA ASP A 67 11.42 2.98 9.90
C ASP A 67 10.47 3.18 8.70
N ASP A 68 11.00 3.31 7.47
CA ASP A 68 10.17 3.40 6.28
C ASP A 68 9.48 2.06 6.01
N PHE A 69 10.19 0.95 6.16
CA PHE A 69 9.63 -0.38 5.96
C PHE A 69 8.55 -0.71 7.01
N ASP A 70 8.79 -0.38 8.27
CA ASP A 70 7.80 -0.52 9.35
C ASP A 70 6.55 0.33 9.08
N LEU A 71 6.73 1.55 8.56
CA LEU A 71 5.62 2.40 8.18
C LEU A 71 4.84 1.84 6.97
N MET A 72 5.51 1.20 6.01
CA MET A 72 4.85 0.49 4.91
C MET A 72 3.94 -0.63 5.47
N ILE A 73 4.46 -1.44 6.40
CA ILE A 73 3.72 -2.51 7.07
C ILE A 73 2.48 -1.96 7.79
N ASP A 74 2.64 -0.87 8.53
CA ASP A 74 1.53 -0.24 9.28
C ASP A 74 0.43 0.28 8.36
N VAL A 75 0.80 0.91 7.24
CA VAL A 75 -0.17 1.40 6.25
C VAL A 75 -0.88 0.24 5.55
N VAL A 76 -0.16 -0.82 5.18
CA VAL A 76 -0.75 -2.02 4.57
C VAL A 76 -1.70 -2.70 5.54
N HIS A 77 -1.27 -2.95 6.78
CA HIS A 77 -2.10 -3.53 7.84
C HIS A 77 -3.37 -2.72 8.07
N ALA A 78 -3.24 -1.39 8.19
CA ALA A 78 -4.37 -0.50 8.33
C ALA A 78 -5.33 -0.57 7.14
N GLY A 79 -4.84 -0.75 5.91
CA GLY A 79 -5.68 -0.95 4.72
C GLY A 79 -6.46 -2.27 4.75
N LEU A 80 -5.83 -3.34 5.25
CA LEU A 80 -6.41 -4.69 5.33
C LEU A 80 -7.40 -4.87 6.48
N SER A 81 -7.22 -4.15 7.59
CA SER A 81 -7.86 -4.43 8.88
C SER A 81 -9.39 -4.41 8.86
N ARG A 82 -10.02 -3.83 7.84
CA ARG A 82 -11.48 -3.80 7.73
C ARG A 82 -12.04 -5.06 7.08
N ALA A 83 -11.45 -5.53 5.99
CA ALA A 83 -11.83 -6.80 5.36
C ALA A 83 -11.35 -8.00 6.18
N HIS A 84 -10.26 -7.83 6.93
CA HIS A 84 -9.59 -8.88 7.67
C HIS A 84 -9.38 -8.47 9.13
N PRO A 85 -10.45 -8.34 9.94
CA PRO A 85 -10.35 -7.82 11.31
C PRO A 85 -9.53 -8.72 12.26
N ASP A 86 -9.48 -10.02 11.98
CA ASP A 86 -8.70 -10.99 12.76
C ASP A 86 -7.24 -11.07 12.30
N PHE A 87 -6.86 -10.38 11.22
CA PHE A 87 -5.50 -10.41 10.68
C PHE A 87 -4.66 -9.34 11.39
N THR A 88 -3.72 -9.79 12.20
CA THR A 88 -2.88 -8.92 13.03
C THR A 88 -1.68 -8.39 12.24
N ARG A 89 -0.96 -7.43 12.84
CA ARG A 89 0.30 -6.94 12.28
C ARG A 89 1.36 -8.05 12.27
N GLU A 90 1.42 -8.85 13.32
CA GLU A 90 2.34 -9.99 13.41
C GLU A 90 2.06 -11.02 12.31
N ASP A 91 0.78 -11.31 12.03
CA ASP A 91 0.42 -12.21 10.91
C ASP A 91 0.89 -11.68 9.54
N LEU A 92 1.01 -10.36 9.38
CA LEU A 92 1.56 -9.73 8.17
C LEU A 92 3.10 -9.87 8.10
N LEU A 93 3.79 -9.75 9.24
CA LEU A 93 5.24 -9.94 9.33
C LEU A 93 5.66 -11.39 9.08
N ASP A 94 4.81 -12.35 9.46
CA ASP A 94 5.04 -13.77 9.27
C ASP A 94 4.75 -14.24 7.83
N LEU A 95 4.29 -13.36 6.92
CA LEU A 95 4.13 -13.71 5.52
C LEU A 95 5.50 -13.82 4.82
N GLU A 96 5.62 -14.78 3.91
CA GLU A 96 6.71 -14.85 2.93
C GLU A 96 6.53 -13.79 1.83
N ALA A 97 6.42 -12.51 2.21
CA ALA A 97 6.20 -11.38 1.33
C ALA A 97 7.47 -10.54 1.16
N GLY A 98 7.73 -10.11 -0.07
CA GLY A 98 8.85 -9.23 -0.40
C GLY A 98 8.46 -7.74 -0.41
N PHE A 99 9.46 -6.86 -0.56
CA PHE A 99 9.23 -5.42 -0.74
C PHE A 99 8.26 -5.11 -1.89
N SER A 100 8.36 -5.83 -3.01
CA SER A 100 7.48 -5.65 -4.18
C SER A 100 6.02 -5.92 -3.87
N ASP A 101 5.73 -6.89 -3.00
CA ASP A 101 4.36 -7.21 -2.59
C ASP A 101 3.77 -6.08 -1.74
N LEU A 102 4.54 -5.58 -0.76
CA LEU A 102 4.15 -4.44 0.07
C LEU A 102 3.96 -3.17 -0.76
N ALA A 103 4.88 -2.89 -1.69
CA ALA A 103 4.77 -1.76 -2.61
C ALA A 103 3.51 -1.87 -3.50
N GLY A 104 3.20 -3.06 -4.00
CA GLY A 104 1.97 -3.32 -4.76
C GLY A 104 0.70 -3.08 -3.95
N ALA A 105 0.64 -3.56 -2.71
CA ALA A 105 -0.48 -3.33 -1.80
C ALA A 105 -0.63 -1.83 -1.47
N LEU A 106 0.48 -1.13 -1.21
CA LEU A 106 0.47 0.32 -0.98
C LEU A 106 -0.07 1.10 -2.18
N ALA A 107 0.31 0.72 -3.41
CA ALA A 107 -0.19 1.40 -4.61
C ALA A 107 -1.72 1.27 -4.74
N ILE A 108 -2.28 0.11 -4.37
CA ILE A 108 -3.73 -0.10 -4.33
C ILE A 108 -4.38 0.79 -3.26
N ILE A 109 -3.81 0.80 -2.05
CA ILE A 109 -4.32 1.61 -0.93
C ILE A 109 -4.26 3.11 -1.27
N ALA A 110 -3.15 3.57 -1.86
CA ALA A 110 -2.94 4.97 -2.23
C ALA A 110 -4.02 5.47 -3.20
N LYS A 111 -4.38 4.67 -4.21
CA LYS A 111 -5.46 5.02 -5.16
C LYS A 111 -6.80 5.26 -4.47
N GLN A 112 -7.08 4.58 -3.37
CA GLN A 112 -8.34 4.73 -2.63
C GLN A 112 -8.40 5.99 -1.77
N THR A 113 -7.26 6.63 -1.49
CA THR A 113 -7.22 7.86 -0.69
C THR A 113 -7.65 9.10 -1.45
N GLY A 114 -7.69 9.04 -2.79
CA GLY A 114 -7.94 10.23 -3.63
C GLY A 114 -6.81 11.26 -3.62
N LEU A 115 -5.72 11.04 -2.87
CA LEU A 115 -4.52 11.88 -2.93
C LEU A 115 -3.83 11.82 -4.31
N PHE A 116 -4.08 10.75 -5.06
CA PHE A 116 -3.46 10.46 -6.33
C PHE A 116 -4.54 10.15 -7.35
N THR A 117 -4.99 11.18 -8.06
CA THR A 117 -5.63 10.99 -9.36
C THR A 117 -4.54 10.47 -10.30
N PRO A 118 -4.77 9.40 -11.10
CA PRO A 118 -3.88 9.14 -12.23
C PRO A 118 -3.81 10.44 -13.00
N GLY A 119 -2.58 10.89 -13.29
CA GLY A 119 -2.35 12.16 -13.94
C GLY A 119 -3.38 12.36 -15.04
N GLU A 120 -4.17 13.42 -14.89
CA GLU A 120 -4.68 14.15 -16.02
C GLU A 120 -3.45 14.39 -16.91
N THR A 121 -3.27 13.52 -17.90
CA THR A 121 -2.51 13.85 -19.08
C THR A 121 -3.24 15.06 -19.63
N ALA A 122 -2.83 16.23 -19.17
CA ALA A 122 -3.10 17.48 -19.85
C ALA A 122 -2.51 17.27 -21.25
N THR A 123 -3.34 16.86 -22.19
CA THR A 123 -3.09 17.06 -23.61
C THR A 123 -3.03 18.57 -23.77
N PRO A 124 -1.87 19.16 -24.04
CA PRO A 124 -1.79 20.58 -24.30
C PRO A 124 -2.31 20.80 -25.72
N GLY A 125 -3.54 21.28 -25.83
CA GLY A 125 -4.09 21.91 -27.03
C GLY A 125 -4.38 20.99 -28.22
N GLU A 126 -5.65 20.94 -28.59
CA GLU A 126 -6.06 21.03 -29.99
C GLU A 126 -7.02 22.22 -30.14
#